data_AF-A0A6L2N4R8-F1
#
_entry.id   AF-A0A6L2N4R8-F1
#
_cell.length_a   1.000
_cell.length_b   1.000
_cell.length_c   1.000
_cell.angle_alpha   90.00
_cell.angle_beta   90.00
_cell.angle_gamma   90.00
#
_symmetry.space_group_name_H-M   'P 1'
#
loop_
_entity.id
_entity.type
_entity.pdbx_description
1 polymer ?
#
loop_
_entity_poly.entity_id
_entity_poly.type
_entity_poly.pdbx_seq_one_letter_code
_entity_poly.pdbx_strand_id
1 'polypeptide(L)'
;MSQAAIRKRVADSVATALETQTTTMAEADNPIRNTRPKEIPVAKRGNYKGFIKCQPFYFNGTEGVVGFIRWFERTESVFSQSNCAEENKVALATDTLTNDALSWWNAYAQPIGIEQADRIT
;
A
#
# COMPACT_ATOMS: atom_id res chain seq x y z
N MET A 1 -12.89 13.33 33.13
CA MET A 1 -12.20 13.45 31.82
C MET A 1 -13.17 13.99 30.80
N SER A 2 -12.81 15.01 30.03
CA SER A 2 -13.69 15.60 29.01
C SER A 2 -13.55 14.89 27.67
N GLN A 3 -14.60 14.91 26.85
CA GLN A 3 -14.60 14.34 25.50
C GLN A 3 -13.49 14.93 24.61
N ALA A 4 -13.11 16.20 24.85
CA ALA A 4 -11.99 16.86 24.19
C ALA A 4 -10.64 16.21 24.51
N ALA A 5 -10.42 15.77 25.75
CA ALA A 5 -9.18 15.10 26.15
C ALA A 5 -9.04 13.70 25.51
N ILE A 6 -10.17 13.01 25.29
CA ILE A 6 -10.18 11.71 24.61
C ILE A 6 -9.85 11.89 23.12
N ARG A 7 -10.50 12.84 22.43
CA ARG A 7 -10.22 13.13 21.02
C ARG A 7 -8.77 13.53 20.79
N LYS A 8 -8.22 14.35 21.69
CA LYS A 8 -6.81 14.75 21.63
C LYS A 8 -5.87 13.55 21.72
N ARG A 9 -6.09 12.65 22.69
CA ARG A 9 -5.27 11.44 22.82
C ARG A 9 -5.33 10.52 21.60
N VAL A 10 -6.50 10.39 20.97
CA VAL A 10 -6.64 9.60 19.75
C VAL A 10 -5.86 10.25 18.60
N ALA A 11 -6.02 11.55 18.39
CA ALA A 11 -5.27 12.28 17.35
C ALA A 11 -3.75 12.19 17.55
N ASP A 12 -3.27 12.38 18.78
CA ASP A 12 -1.85 12.29 19.13
C ASP A 12 -1.31 10.88 18.87
N SER A 13 -2.09 9.82 19.18
CA SER A 13 -1.69 8.44 18.93
C SER A 13 -1.59 8.09 17.44
N VAL A 14 -2.53 8.59 16.63
CA VAL A 14 -2.54 8.37 15.18
C VAL A 14 -1.38 9.12 14.51
N ALA A 15 -1.13 10.36 14.92
CA ALA A 15 0.02 11.13 14.43
C ALA A 15 1.35 10.44 14.79
N THR A 16 1.48 9.95 16.03
CA THR A 16 2.69 9.24 16.48
C THR A 16 2.91 7.93 15.70
N ALA A 17 1.85 7.17 15.44
CA ALA A 17 1.93 5.94 14.65
C ALA A 17 2.38 6.22 13.20
N LEU A 18 1.86 7.30 12.61
CA LEU A 18 2.23 7.71 11.26
C LEU A 18 3.70 8.17 11.19
N GLU A 19 4.17 8.96 12.16
CA GLU A 19 5.57 9.42 12.25
C GLU A 19 6.56 8.30 12.58
N THR A 20 6.13 7.30 13.34
CA THR A 20 6.94 6.11 13.60
C THR A 20 7.13 5.33 12.31
N GLN A 21 6.08 5.19 11.51
CA GLN A 21 6.14 4.48 10.23
C GLN A 21 7.05 5.20 9.22
N THR A 22 7.02 6.53 9.15
CA THR A 22 7.92 7.32 8.27
C THR A 22 9.39 7.25 8.72
N THR A 23 9.67 7.22 10.02
CA THR A 23 11.05 7.15 10.55
C THR A 23 11.68 5.76 10.36
N THR A 24 10.90 4.69 10.55
CA THR A 24 11.39 3.32 10.36
C THR A 24 11.80 3.05 8.90
N MET A 25 11.19 3.76 7.96
CA MET A 25 11.54 3.70 6.53
C MET A 25 12.84 4.44 6.19
N ALA A 26 13.22 5.46 6.95
CA ALA A 26 14.46 6.23 6.73
C ALA A 26 15.72 5.50 7.25
N GLU A 27 15.58 4.56 8.19
CA GLU A 27 16.71 3.78 8.74
C GLU A 27 17.09 2.54 7.90
N ALA A 28 16.29 2.17 6.90
CA ALA A 28 16.62 1.06 5.99
C ALA A 28 17.66 1.41 4.92
N ASP A 29 18.16 2.66 4.89
CA ASP A 29 19.23 3.09 4.00
C ASP A 29 20.61 2.58 4.49
N ASN A 30 21.00 1.39 4.02
CA ASN A 30 22.42 1.04 3.90
C ASN A 30 22.74 0.64 2.45
N PRO A 31 23.64 1.35 1.73
CA PRO A 31 23.93 1.05 0.35
C PRO A 31 25.05 -0.01 0.26
N ILE A 32 24.68 -1.28 0.17
CA ILE A 32 25.65 -2.33 -0.20
C ILE A 32 25.72 -2.44 -1.73
N ARG A 33 26.77 -1.79 -2.24
CA ARG A 33 27.35 -1.85 -3.59
C ARG A 33 27.30 -3.23 -4.25
N ASN A 34 26.91 -3.21 -5.53
CA ASN A 34 27.35 -4.05 -6.64
C ASN A 34 27.15 -5.58 -6.51
N THR A 35 26.17 -6.14 -7.22
CA THR A 35 26.32 -7.39 -7.99
C THR A 35 25.19 -7.52 -9.02
N ARG A 36 25.51 -7.31 -10.31
CA ARG A 36 24.90 -7.77 -11.59
C ARG A 36 23.35 -7.72 -11.74
N PRO A 37 22.82 -7.51 -12.96
CA PRO A 37 21.40 -7.75 -13.23
C PRO A 37 21.12 -9.24 -13.03
N LYS A 38 20.74 -9.63 -11.82
CA LYS A 38 20.22 -10.97 -11.54
C LYS A 38 18.83 -10.96 -12.15
N GLU A 39 18.66 -11.76 -13.18
CA GLU A 39 17.42 -11.92 -13.93
C GLU A 39 16.23 -11.89 -12.97
N ILE A 40 15.44 -10.84 -13.14
CA ILE A 40 14.29 -10.49 -12.32
C ILE A 40 13.33 -11.68 -12.38
N PRO A 41 12.94 -12.30 -11.25
CA PRO A 41 11.80 -13.18 -11.26
C PRO A 41 10.61 -12.27 -11.56
N VAL A 42 10.18 -12.25 -12.82
CA VAL A 42 8.90 -11.68 -13.24
C VAL A 42 7.89 -12.19 -12.23
N ALA A 43 7.41 -11.30 -11.36
CA ALA A 43 6.41 -11.60 -10.35
C ALA A 43 5.33 -12.43 -11.05
N LYS A 44 5.19 -13.69 -10.63
CA LYS A 44 4.39 -14.68 -11.36
C LYS A 44 3.01 -14.06 -11.58
N ARG A 45 2.69 -13.82 -12.85
CA ARG A 45 1.42 -13.31 -13.39
C ARG A 45 0.21 -14.24 -13.12
N GLY A 46 0.29 -15.08 -12.09
CA GLY A 46 -0.68 -16.12 -11.78
C GLY A 46 -2.01 -15.58 -11.25
N ASN A 47 -2.00 -14.45 -10.54
CA ASN A 47 -3.16 -14.04 -9.74
C ASN A 47 -3.96 -12.87 -10.34
N TYR A 48 -3.40 -12.15 -11.32
CA TYR A 48 -4.08 -11.01 -11.95
C TYR A 48 -5.45 -11.38 -12.53
N LYS A 49 -5.56 -12.53 -13.21
CA LYS A 49 -6.83 -13.00 -13.78
C LYS A 49 -7.88 -13.32 -12.72
N GLY A 50 -7.47 -13.87 -11.58
CA GLY A 50 -8.37 -14.14 -10.45
C GLY A 50 -8.83 -12.83 -9.81
N PHE A 51 -7.90 -11.91 -9.58
CA PHE A 51 -8.16 -10.60 -9.02
C PHE A 51 -9.17 -9.80 -9.84
N ILE A 52 -8.95 -9.65 -11.15
CA ILE A 52 -9.85 -8.90 -12.04
C ILE A 52 -11.25 -9.56 -12.13
N LYS A 53 -11.34 -10.90 -12.10
CA LYS A 53 -12.62 -11.61 -12.09
C LYS A 53 -13.48 -11.29 -10.87
N CYS A 54 -12.86 -10.98 -9.74
CA CYS A 54 -13.53 -10.57 -8.51
C CYS A 54 -13.97 -9.11 -8.51
N GLN A 55 -13.79 -8.39 -9.63
CA GLN A 55 -14.22 -7.00 -9.84
C GLN A 55 -13.68 -6.06 -8.75
N PRO A 56 -12.37 -5.76 -8.79
CA PRO A 56 -11.75 -4.87 -7.82
C PRO A 56 -12.38 -3.47 -7.88
N PHE A 57 -12.38 -2.81 -6.73
CA PHE A 57 -12.90 -1.47 -6.59
C PHE A 57 -11.77 -0.46 -6.76
N TYR A 58 -11.98 0.58 -7.56
CA TYR A 58 -10.98 1.59 -7.84
C TYR A 58 -11.11 2.76 -6.88
N PHE A 59 -9.98 3.30 -6.42
CA PHE A 59 -9.94 4.45 -5.53
C PHE A 59 -9.25 5.62 -6.21
N ASN A 60 -9.90 6.78 -6.22
CA ASN A 60 -9.42 7.99 -6.90
C ASN A 60 -8.81 9.03 -5.95
N GLY A 61 -8.91 8.83 -4.63
CA GLY A 61 -8.41 9.76 -3.62
C GLY A 61 -9.41 10.83 -3.14
N THR A 62 -10.59 10.97 -3.75
CA THR A 62 -11.47 12.14 -3.49
C THR A 62 -12.48 11.93 -2.36
N GLU A 63 -12.79 10.67 -2.03
CA GLU A 63 -13.75 10.30 -0.97
C GLU A 63 -13.18 10.35 0.46
N GLY A 64 -11.92 10.79 0.61
CA GLY A 64 -11.23 10.91 1.90
C GLY A 64 -11.15 9.60 2.68
N VAL A 65 -11.12 9.69 4.02
CA VAL A 65 -10.94 8.54 4.92
C VAL A 65 -12.05 7.50 4.76
N VAL A 66 -13.30 7.92 4.53
CA VAL A 66 -14.43 7.00 4.35
C VAL A 66 -14.26 6.17 3.08
N GLY A 67 -13.90 6.81 1.97
CA GLY A 67 -13.62 6.11 0.72
C GLY A 67 -12.41 5.20 0.82
N PHE A 68 -11.38 5.64 1.54
CA PHE A 68 -10.18 4.83 1.80
C PHE A 68 -10.50 3.54 2.57
N ILE A 69 -11.26 3.63 3.69
CA ILE A 69 -11.70 2.45 4.46
C ILE A 69 -12.51 1.51 3.57
N ARG A 70 -13.46 2.03 2.80
CA ARG A 70 -14.29 1.23 1.91
C ARG A 70 -13.48 0.51 0.84
N TRP A 71 -12.52 1.20 0.23
CA TRP A 71 -11.60 0.61 -0.75
C TRP A 71 -10.76 -0.49 -0.11
N PHE A 72 -10.22 -0.25 1.09
CA PHE A 72 -9.40 -1.22 1.82
C PHE A 72 -10.18 -2.52 2.11
N GLU A 73 -11.37 -2.41 2.73
CA GLU A 73 -12.23 -3.57 3.03
C GLU A 73 -12.62 -4.36 1.77
N ARG A 74 -12.89 -3.65 0.67
CA ARG A 74 -13.27 -4.28 -0.60
C ARG A 74 -12.10 -5.01 -1.24
N THR A 75 -10.90 -4.43 -1.17
CA THR A 75 -9.67 -5.03 -1.69
C THR A 75 -9.28 -6.29 -0.91
N GLU A 76 -9.39 -6.27 0.43
CA GLU A 76 -9.20 -7.45 1.29
C GLU A 76 -10.18 -8.59 0.94
N SER A 77 -11.44 -8.25 0.71
CA SER A 77 -12.45 -9.23 0.26
C SER A 77 -12.09 -9.82 -1.10
N VAL A 78 -11.64 -9.01 -2.05
CA VAL A 78 -11.22 -9.46 -3.38
C VAL A 78 -9.99 -10.37 -3.29
N PHE A 79 -9.01 -10.08 -2.45
CA PHE A 79 -7.86 -10.96 -2.24
C PHE A 79 -8.26 -12.32 -1.69
N SER A 80 -9.16 -12.33 -0.70
CA SER A 80 -9.68 -13.55 -0.11
C SER A 80 -10.42 -14.43 -1.13
N GLN A 81 -11.15 -13.82 -2.07
CA GLN A 81 -11.90 -14.54 -3.10
C GLN A 81 -11.05 -14.99 -4.29
N SER A 82 -10.03 -14.21 -4.64
CA SER A 82 -9.21 -14.46 -5.83
C SER A 82 -8.05 -15.42 -5.61
N ASN A 83 -7.85 -15.87 -4.37
CA ASN A 83 -6.70 -16.68 -3.94
C ASN A 83 -5.37 -16.01 -4.33
N CYS A 84 -5.28 -14.70 -4.12
CA CYS A 84 -4.05 -13.95 -4.37
C CYS A 84 -2.98 -14.35 -3.37
N ALA A 85 -1.84 -14.80 -3.90
CA ALA A 85 -0.60 -14.96 -3.16
C ALA A 85 -0.17 -13.62 -2.54
N GLU A 86 0.35 -13.68 -1.32
CA GLU A 86 0.69 -12.54 -0.47
C GLU A 86 1.63 -11.57 -1.19
N GLU A 87 2.65 -12.11 -1.87
CA GLU A 87 3.68 -11.35 -2.58
C GLU A 87 3.15 -10.50 -3.75
N ASN A 88 1.91 -10.71 -4.18
CA ASN A 88 1.29 -9.95 -5.27
C ASN A 88 0.22 -8.98 -4.79
N LYS A 89 -0.15 -8.98 -3.50
CA LYS A 89 -1.28 -8.18 -3.00
C LYS A 89 -1.04 -6.69 -3.16
N VAL A 90 0.14 -6.19 -2.77
CA VAL A 90 0.44 -4.75 -2.85
C VAL A 90 0.37 -4.26 -4.30
N ALA A 91 1.09 -4.92 -5.21
CA ALA A 91 1.07 -4.59 -6.63
C ALA A 91 -0.36 -4.59 -7.23
N LEU A 92 -1.17 -5.60 -6.87
CA LEU A 92 -2.56 -5.68 -7.33
C LEU A 92 -3.47 -4.61 -6.70
N ALA A 93 -3.27 -4.24 -5.43
CA ALA A 93 -3.99 -3.15 -4.79
C ALA A 93 -3.63 -1.81 -5.45
N THR A 94 -2.35 -1.57 -5.71
CA THR A 94 -1.87 -0.32 -6.30
C THR A 94 -2.35 -0.13 -7.72
N ASP A 95 -2.56 -1.22 -8.48
CA ASP A 95 -3.18 -1.21 -9.81
C ASP A 95 -4.65 -0.69 -9.79
N THR A 96 -5.28 -0.62 -8.62
CA THR A 96 -6.66 -0.09 -8.46
C THR A 96 -6.68 1.39 -8.06
N LEU A 97 -5.52 2.00 -7.80
CA LEU A 97 -5.42 3.42 -7.51
C LEU A 97 -5.51 4.24 -8.80
N THR A 98 -6.21 5.36 -8.73
CA THR A 98 -6.43 6.28 -9.86
C THR A 98 -6.27 7.73 -9.40
N ASN A 99 -6.06 8.64 -10.35
CA ASN A 99 -6.00 10.09 -10.12
C ASN A 99 -5.08 10.50 -8.95
N ASP A 100 -5.63 11.16 -7.93
CA ASP A 100 -4.88 11.71 -6.80
C ASP A 100 -4.25 10.60 -5.96
N ALA A 101 -4.95 9.47 -5.79
CA ALA A 101 -4.42 8.32 -5.06
C ALA A 101 -3.22 7.68 -5.78
N LEU A 102 -3.30 7.54 -7.11
CA LEU A 102 -2.17 7.04 -7.91
C LEU A 102 -0.99 8.00 -7.89
N SER A 103 -1.25 9.31 -7.96
CA SER A 103 -0.21 10.33 -7.90
C SER A 103 0.53 10.31 -6.55
N TRP A 104 -0.22 10.12 -5.45
CA TRP A 104 0.35 9.94 -4.12
C TRP A 104 1.22 8.68 -4.03
N TRP A 105 0.72 7.53 -4.52
CA TRP A 105 1.49 6.28 -4.50
C TRP A 105 2.80 6.38 -5.29
N ASN A 106 2.77 7.01 -6.47
CA ASN A 106 3.97 7.21 -7.28
C ASN A 106 5.00 8.09 -6.58
N ALA A 107 4.57 9.15 -5.90
CA ALA A 107 5.48 10.00 -5.12
C ALA A 107 6.12 9.23 -3.94
N TYR A 108 5.37 8.34 -3.31
CA TYR A 108 5.85 7.46 -2.24
C TYR A 108 6.83 6.40 -2.74
N ALA A 109 6.53 5.75 -3.88
CA ALA A 109 7.34 4.67 -4.44
C ALA A 109 8.60 5.19 -5.15
N GLN A 110 8.63 6.45 -5.60
CA GLN A 110 9.76 7.05 -6.32
C GLN A 110 11.12 6.93 -5.58
N PRO A 111 11.26 7.27 -4.28
CA PRO A 111 12.55 7.17 -3.58
C PRO A 111 13.04 5.74 -3.39
N ILE A 112 12.15 4.77 -3.20
CA ILE A 112 12.50 3.38 -2.88
C ILE A 112 12.51 2.46 -4.11
N GLY A 113 11.89 2.88 -5.21
CA GLY A 113 11.68 2.08 -6.42
C GLY A 113 10.45 1.17 -6.31
N ILE A 114 9.75 0.97 -7.44
CA ILE A 114 8.48 0.22 -7.48
C ILE A 114 8.63 -1.24 -7.01
N GLU A 115 9.77 -1.87 -7.30
CA GLU A 115 10.03 -3.26 -6.88
C GLU A 115 10.13 -3.39 -5.35
N GLN A 116 10.73 -2.42 -4.68
CA GLN A 116 10.80 -2.39 -3.21
C GLN A 116 9.43 -2.03 -2.62
N ALA A 117 8.74 -1.07 -3.22
CA ALA A 117 7.40 -0.66 -2.80
C ALA A 117 6.39 -1.81 -2.83
N ASP A 118 6.41 -2.63 -3.89
CA ASP A 118 5.50 -3.78 -4.05
C ASP A 118 5.79 -4.93 -3.06
N ARG A 119 6.94 -4.89 -2.37
CA ARG A 119 7.36 -5.90 -1.39
C ARG A 119 7.10 -5.49 0.06
N ILE A 120 6.57 -4.29 0.28
CA ILE A 120 6.20 -3.80 1.61
C ILE A 120 5.02 -4.63 2.11
N THR A 121 5.29 -5.61 2.97
CA THR A 121 4.28 -6.48 3.59
C THR A 121 4.09 -6.09 5.05
#